data_AF-A0A5C7EJM6-F1
#
_entry.id   AF-A0A5C7EJM6-F1
#
_cell.length_a   1.000
_cell.length_b   1.000
_cell.length_c   1.000
_cell.angle_alpha   90.00
_cell.angle_beta   90.00
_cell.angle_gamma   90.00
#
_symmetry.space_group_name_H-M   'P 1'
#
loop_
_entity.id
_entity.type
_entity.pdbx_description
1 polymer ?
#
loop_
_entity_poly.entity_id
_entity_poly.type
_entity_poly.pdbx_seq_one_letter_code
_entity_poly.pdbx_strand_id
1 'polypeptide(L)'
;MWLYDGRPEFIDVNVASATPTEGGYVMAMELTNGAVRLAATRHPGRYVSAWRHNVRRYGAPDVVRVVVSRPYLRYEAVKRALAGLLAGYKDAGSENFMVGIDILKEKAGEMFSTAS
;
A
#
# COMPACT_ATOMS: atom_id res chain seq x y z
N MET A 1 12.52 -1.51 0.50
CA MET A 1 12.43 -2.87 -0.08
C MET A 1 11.04 -3.44 0.14
N TRP A 2 10.49 -4.12 -0.87
CA TRP A 2 9.15 -4.72 -0.86
C TRP A 2 9.25 -6.20 -0.46
N LEU A 3 8.43 -6.63 0.50
CA LEU A 3 8.35 -8.03 0.95
C LEU A 3 7.40 -8.87 0.09
N TYR A 4 6.36 -8.23 -0.44
CA TYR A 4 5.35 -8.90 -1.23
C TYR A 4 4.95 -8.01 -2.40
N ASP A 5 4.73 -8.64 -3.55
CA ASP A 5 4.21 -8.04 -4.77
C ASP A 5 3.40 -9.10 -5.50
N GLY A 6 2.07 -8.99 -5.44
CA GLY A 6 1.21 -10.03 -6.03
C GLY A 6 -0.27 -9.81 -5.82
N ARG A 7 -1.04 -10.87 -6.07
CA ARG A 7 -2.51 -10.85 -5.99
C ARG A 7 -2.97 -10.67 -4.53
N PRO A 8 -4.07 -9.95 -4.27
CA PRO A 8 -4.57 -9.70 -2.91
C PRO A 8 -4.93 -10.99 -2.15
N GLU A 9 -5.30 -12.06 -2.84
CA GLU A 9 -5.73 -13.33 -2.24
C GLU A 9 -4.62 -14.13 -1.54
N PHE A 10 -3.35 -13.87 -1.84
CA PHE A 10 -2.23 -14.58 -1.19
C PHE A 10 -1.55 -13.75 -0.10
N ILE A 11 -2.05 -12.56 0.23
CA ILE A 11 -1.38 -11.69 1.18
C ILE A 11 -1.27 -12.31 2.58
N ASP A 12 -2.32 -12.98 3.07
CA ASP A 12 -2.32 -13.62 4.40
C ASP A 12 -1.37 -14.82 4.48
N VAL A 13 -1.05 -15.43 3.33
CA VAL A 13 -0.10 -16.55 3.25
C VAL A 13 1.36 -16.04 3.20
N ASN A 14 1.58 -14.85 2.64
CA ASN A 14 2.93 -14.33 2.37
C ASN A 14 3.38 -13.25 3.35
N VAL A 15 2.46 -12.57 4.04
CA VAL A 15 2.79 -11.47 4.95
C VAL A 15 2.07 -11.62 6.27
N ALA A 16 2.83 -12.01 7.30
CA ALA A 16 2.34 -12.08 8.67
C ALA A 16 1.99 -10.69 9.24
N SER A 17 1.09 -10.67 10.21
CA SER A 17 0.84 -9.44 10.99
C SER A 17 2.10 -9.03 11.75
N ALA A 18 2.40 -7.73 11.76
CA ALA A 18 3.50 -7.18 12.53
C ALA A 18 3.10 -7.02 14.00
N THR A 19 4.04 -7.30 14.89
CA THR A 19 3.96 -6.99 16.32
C THR A 19 4.18 -5.48 16.56
N PRO A 20 3.77 -4.94 17.72
CA PRO A 20 4.01 -3.53 18.04
C PRO A 20 5.50 -3.12 17.97
N THR A 21 6.41 -4.03 18.31
CA THR A 21 7.87 -3.79 18.31
C THR A 21 8.48 -3.83 16.90
N GLU A 22 7.87 -4.54 15.97
CA GLU A 22 8.27 -4.52 14.55
C GLU A 22 7.72 -3.27 13.83
N GLY A 23 6.69 -2.64 14.38
CA GLY A 23 6.01 -1.50 13.78
C GLY A 23 4.87 -1.94 12.88
N GLY A 24 4.88 -1.52 11.62
CA GLY A 24 3.85 -1.89 10.64
C GLY A 24 4.31 -1.71 9.20
N TYR A 25 3.43 -2.04 8.26
CA TYR A 25 3.74 -2.05 6.83
C TYR A 25 3.19 -0.81 6.14
N VAL A 26 3.86 -0.39 5.08
CA VAL A 26 3.30 0.48 4.05
C VAL A 26 2.87 -0.40 2.88
N MET A 27 1.64 -0.19 2.40
CA MET A 27 1.05 -0.95 1.33
C MET A 27 0.67 -0.03 0.18
N ALA A 28 0.90 -0.49 -1.04
CA ALA A 28 0.34 0.08 -2.26
C ALA A 28 -0.63 -0.93 -2.87
N MET A 29 -1.87 -0.52 -3.11
CA MET A 29 -2.91 -1.34 -3.70
C MET A 29 -3.26 -0.77 -5.06
N GLU A 30 -2.94 -1.50 -6.13
CA GLU A 30 -3.42 -1.20 -7.47
C GLU A 30 -4.90 -1.58 -7.55
N LEU A 31 -5.70 -0.65 -8.03
CA LEU A 31 -7.14 -0.79 -8.15
C LEU A 31 -7.52 -1.14 -9.60
N THR A 32 -8.74 -1.68 -9.79
CA THR A 32 -9.25 -2.05 -11.13
C THR A 32 -9.30 -0.90 -12.14
N ASN A 33 -9.30 0.36 -11.68
CA ASN A 33 -9.26 1.55 -12.52
C ASN A 33 -7.83 2.06 -12.80
N GLY A 34 -6.80 1.30 -12.43
CA GLY A 34 -5.39 1.65 -12.59
C GLY A 34 -4.87 2.67 -11.57
N ALA A 35 -5.73 3.19 -10.68
CA ALA A 35 -5.30 4.06 -9.60
C ALA A 35 -4.60 3.24 -8.51
N VAL A 36 -3.71 3.86 -7.76
CA VAL A 36 -3.05 3.24 -6.62
C VAL A 36 -3.51 3.91 -5.33
N ARG A 37 -3.82 3.09 -4.33
CA ARG A 37 -4.13 3.55 -2.99
C ARG A 37 -3.01 3.16 -2.02
N LEU A 38 -2.58 4.12 -1.21
CA LEU A 38 -1.65 3.86 -0.12
C LEU A 38 -2.39 3.49 1.17
N ALA A 39 -1.84 2.53 1.90
CA ALA A 39 -2.30 2.14 3.22
C ALA A 39 -1.12 1.93 4.17
N ALA A 40 -1.40 2.02 5.46
CA ALA A 40 -0.46 1.72 6.53
C ALA A 40 -1.19 0.85 7.54
N THR A 41 -0.62 -0.30 7.89
CA THR A 41 -1.28 -1.26 8.78
C THR A 41 -0.29 -2.25 9.36
N ARG A 42 -0.63 -2.81 10.52
CA ARG A 42 0.06 -3.97 11.10
C ARG A 42 -0.51 -5.30 10.62
N HIS A 43 -1.70 -5.28 10.02
CA HIS A 43 -2.45 -6.48 9.63
C HIS A 43 -2.80 -6.42 8.14
N PRO A 44 -1.86 -6.72 7.22
CA PRO A 44 -2.05 -6.53 5.79
C PRO A 44 -3.25 -7.28 5.21
N GLY A 45 -3.40 -8.58 5.49
CA GLY A 45 -4.51 -9.32 4.91
C GLY A 45 -5.87 -9.06 5.56
N ARG A 46 -5.92 -8.72 6.86
CA ARG A 46 -7.14 -8.16 7.45
C ARG A 46 -7.55 -6.84 6.78
N TYR A 47 -6.58 -5.99 6.47
CA TYR A 47 -6.83 -4.72 5.80
C TYR A 47 -7.38 -4.93 4.38
N VAL A 48 -6.73 -5.78 3.58
CA VAL A 48 -7.19 -6.10 2.22
C VAL A 48 -8.56 -6.76 2.25
N SER A 49 -8.78 -7.72 3.14
CA SER A 49 -10.08 -8.40 3.27
C SER A 49 -11.20 -7.41 3.61
N ALA A 50 -10.96 -6.49 4.55
CA ALA A 50 -11.91 -5.44 4.90
C ALA A 50 -12.17 -4.48 3.73
N TRP A 51 -11.12 -4.10 2.99
CA TRP A 51 -11.26 -3.27 1.79
C TRP A 51 -12.16 -3.93 0.75
N ARG A 52 -11.86 -5.17 0.37
CA ARG A 52 -12.62 -5.90 -0.66
C ARG A 52 -14.08 -6.11 -0.25
N HIS A 53 -14.34 -6.34 1.04
CA HIS A 53 -15.70 -6.41 1.56
C HIS A 53 -16.45 -5.08 1.39
N ASN A 54 -15.82 -3.96 1.75
CA ASN A 54 -16.41 -2.63 1.62
C ASN A 54 -16.63 -2.24 0.15
N VAL A 55 -15.66 -2.51 -0.72
CA VAL A 55 -15.76 -2.26 -2.17
C VAL A 55 -16.99 -2.94 -2.76
N ARG A 56 -17.18 -4.24 -2.49
CA ARG A 56 -18.33 -5.00 -2.99
C ARG A 56 -19.67 -4.40 -2.55
N ARG A 57 -19.70 -3.76 -1.38
CA ARG A 57 -20.90 -3.14 -0.81
C ARG A 57 -21.20 -1.75 -1.38
N TYR A 58 -20.18 -0.98 -1.73
CA TYR A 58 -20.30 0.45 -2.06
C TYR A 58 -19.89 0.81 -3.50
N GLY A 59 -19.51 -0.18 -4.32
CA GLY A 59 -19.21 0.03 -5.75
C GLY A 59 -17.88 0.74 -6.03
N ALA A 60 -16.93 0.72 -5.08
CA ALA A 60 -15.60 1.27 -5.30
C ALA A 60 -14.73 0.34 -6.19
N PRO A 61 -13.59 0.80 -6.71
CA PRO A 61 -12.65 -0.08 -7.43
C PRO A 61 -12.06 -1.19 -6.53
N ASP A 62 -12.07 -2.45 -7.01
CA ASP A 62 -11.48 -3.59 -6.27
C ASP A 62 -9.94 -3.57 -6.42
N VAL A 63 -9.25 -4.27 -5.54
CA VAL A 63 -7.79 -4.40 -5.57
C VAL A 63 -7.40 -5.54 -6.52
N VAL A 64 -6.48 -5.27 -7.44
CA VAL A 64 -5.95 -6.26 -8.40
C VAL A 64 -4.53 -6.71 -8.07
N ARG A 65 -3.73 -5.83 -7.46
CA ARG A 65 -2.34 -6.10 -7.06
C ARG A 65 -2.03 -5.37 -5.75
N VAL A 66 -1.26 -6.02 -4.89
CA VAL A 66 -0.82 -5.45 -3.62
C VAL A 66 0.68 -5.57 -3.52
N VAL A 67 1.32 -4.47 -3.14
CA VAL A 67 2.74 -4.40 -2.82
C VAL A 67 2.88 -4.02 -1.36
N VAL A 68 3.64 -4.79 -0.59
CA VAL A 68 3.82 -4.60 0.86
C VAL A 68 5.28 -4.38 1.17
N SER A 69 5.60 -3.33 1.91
CA SER A 69 6.98 -3.01 2.28
C SER A 69 7.51 -3.99 3.34
N ARG A 70 8.81 -3.89 3.67
CA ARG A 70 9.29 -4.32 4.99
C ARG A 70 8.57 -3.55 6.11
N PRO A 71 8.50 -4.08 7.35
CA PRO A 71 7.91 -3.32 8.45
C PRO A 71 8.80 -2.14 8.84
N TYR A 72 8.17 -1.06 9.31
CA TYR A 72 8.80 0.16 9.82
C TYR A 72 8.16 0.55 11.14
N LEU A 73 8.97 0.94 12.13
CA LEU A 73 8.47 1.48 13.41
C LEU A 73 7.50 2.65 13.22
N ARG A 74 7.82 3.56 12.29
CA ARG A 74 7.02 4.75 11.96
C ARG A 74 6.30 4.62 10.62
N TYR A 75 5.72 3.46 10.34
CA TYR A 75 5.07 3.14 9.06
C TYR A 75 4.01 4.17 8.59
N GLU A 76 3.28 4.81 9.50
CA GLU A 76 2.37 5.92 9.14
C GLU A 76 3.10 7.18 8.66
N ALA A 77 4.27 7.48 9.21
CA ALA A 77 5.10 8.58 8.74
C ALA A 77 5.75 8.24 7.38
N VAL A 78 6.19 6.99 7.21
CA VAL A 78 6.73 6.49 5.93
C VAL A 78 5.68 6.54 4.83
N LYS A 79 4.43 6.13 5.12
CA LYS A 79 3.31 6.27 4.18
C LYS A 79 3.09 7.73 3.79
N ARG A 80 3.10 8.65 4.76
CA ARG A 80 2.92 10.09 4.50
C ARG A 80 4.04 10.68 3.66
N ALA A 81 5.29 10.30 3.92
CA ALA A 81 6.43 10.71 3.10
C ALA A 81 6.27 10.21 1.66
N LEU A 82 5.92 8.93 1.47
CA LEU A 82 5.66 8.37 0.14
C LEU A 82 4.49 9.08 -0.56
N ALA A 83 3.40 9.36 0.15
CA ALA A 83 2.28 10.13 -0.37
C ALA A 83 2.71 11.54 -0.83
N GLY A 84 3.63 12.17 -0.10
CA GLY A 84 4.23 13.45 -0.49
C GLY A 84 5.00 13.39 -1.82
N LEU A 85 5.78 12.32 -2.03
CA LEU A 85 6.49 12.10 -3.30
C LEU A 85 5.54 11.86 -4.49
N LEU A 86 4.33 11.40 -4.20
CA LEU A 86 3.29 11.13 -5.20
C LEU A 86 2.26 12.27 -5.32
N ALA A 87 2.45 13.40 -4.64
CA ALA A 87 1.44 14.46 -4.58
C ALA A 87 1.00 14.97 -5.95
N GLY A 88 1.92 15.03 -6.93
CA GLY A 88 1.60 15.41 -8.32
C GLY A 88 0.72 14.42 -9.09
N TYR A 89 0.54 13.20 -8.57
CA TYR A 89 -0.34 12.18 -9.14
C TYR A 89 -1.65 12.04 -8.36
N LYS A 90 -1.87 12.81 -7.29
CA LYS A 90 -3.05 12.66 -6.45
C LYS A 90 -4.31 13.06 -7.23
N ASP A 91 -5.30 12.18 -7.24
CA ASP A 91 -6.60 12.43 -7.86
C ASP A 91 -7.40 13.46 -7.05
N ALA A 92 -8.06 14.37 -7.77
CA ALA A 92 -8.81 15.46 -7.16
C ALA A 92 -10.07 14.90 -6.48
N GLY A 93 -10.15 15.04 -5.16
CA GLY A 93 -11.31 14.56 -4.39
C GLY A 93 -11.22 13.11 -3.95
N SER A 94 -10.07 12.44 -4.10
CA SER A 94 -9.84 11.12 -3.53
C SER A 94 -8.47 10.97 -2.85
N GLU A 95 -8.30 9.87 -2.11
CA GLU A 95 -7.01 9.46 -1.52
C GLU A 95 -6.24 8.49 -2.43
N ASN A 96 -6.58 8.48 -3.72
CA ASN A 96 -5.94 7.63 -4.71
C ASN A 96 -4.93 8.45 -5.54
N PHE A 97 -3.95 7.74 -6.09
CA PHE A 97 -2.90 8.29 -6.94
C PHE A 97 -3.04 7.71 -8.34
N MET A 98 -3.14 8.56 -9.35
CA MET A 98 -3.20 8.18 -10.76
C MET A 98 -1.78 7.94 -11.29
N VAL A 99 -1.17 6.87 -10.78
CA VAL A 99 0.21 6.49 -11.09
C VAL A 99 0.29 4.97 -11.18
N GLY A 100 1.03 4.46 -12.16
CA GLY A 100 1.31 3.03 -12.26
C GLY A 100 2.10 2.54 -11.04
N ILE A 101 1.79 1.33 -10.56
CA ILE A 101 2.41 0.80 -9.34
C ILE A 101 3.93 0.63 -9.47
N ASP A 102 4.45 0.40 -10.67
CA ASP A 102 5.89 0.30 -10.90
C ASP A 102 6.62 1.65 -10.74
N ILE A 103 6.01 2.76 -11.18
CA ILE A 103 6.53 4.13 -10.92
C ILE A 103 6.49 4.44 -9.42
N LEU A 104 5.43 4.01 -8.72
CA LEU A 104 5.38 4.14 -7.27
C LEU A 104 6.51 3.36 -6.60
N LYS A 105 6.77 2.13 -7.04
CA LYS A 105 7.84 1.28 -6.51
C LYS A 105 9.21 1.89 -6.71
N GLU A 106 9.45 2.54 -7.85
CA GLU A 106 10.69 3.27 -8.15
C GLU A 106 10.89 4.43 -7.14
N LYS A 107 9.91 5.33 -7.01
CA LYS A 107 9.96 6.46 -6.06
C LYS A 107 10.08 6.01 -4.61
N ALA A 108 9.39 4.93 -4.25
CA ALA A 108 9.52 4.33 -2.94
C ALA A 108 10.91 3.71 -2.73
N GLY A 109 11.49 3.12 -3.77
CA GLY A 109 12.85 2.57 -3.78
C GLY A 109 13.88 3.63 -3.42
N GLU A 110 13.83 4.78 -4.10
CA GLU A 110 14.67 5.95 -3.81
C GLU A 110 14.52 6.40 -2.35
N MET A 111 13.27 6.60 -1.90
CA MET A 111 12.98 6.99 -0.52
C MET A 111 13.52 5.99 0.51
N PHE A 112 13.40 4.69 0.23
CA PHE A 112 13.85 3.63 1.13
C PHE A 112 15.38 3.53 1.19
N SER A 113 16.10 3.83 0.10
CA SER A 113 17.56 3.84 0.09
C SER A 113 18.18 5.02 0.84
N THR A 114 17.49 6.16 0.93
CA THR A 114 17.97 7.34 1.68
C THR A 114 17.70 7.23 3.18
N ALA A 115 16.86 6.27 3.60
CA ALA A 115 16.47 6.03 4.99
C ALA A 115 17.20 4.84 5.65
N SER A 116 18.21 4.28 4.97
CA SER A 116 19.09 3.21 5.46
C SER A 116 20.41 3.75 5.97
#